data_AF-A0A9N9I214-F1
#
_entry.id   AF-A0A9N9I214-F1
#
_cell.length_a   1.000
_cell.length_b   1.000
_cell.length_c   1.000
_cell.angle_alpha   90.00
_cell.angle_beta   90.00
_cell.angle_gamma   90.00
#
_symmetry.space_group_name_H-M   'P 1'
#
loop_
_entity.id
_entity.type
_entity.pdbx_description
1 polymer ?
#
loop_
_entity_poly.entity_id
_entity_poly.type
_entity_poly.pdbx_seq_one_letter_code
_entity_poly.pdbx_strand_id
1 'polypeptide(L)'
;MSEYDNVPGGSLRLKGGTGNSNKIKKKKKKSHKDEEKLRTYAKELVDDKEIKPIRVVTKTEAEKKFEEIQTKRLEEKVQKAARKSHKERVAELNRKLEEMTEHYDIPKVGPG
;
A
#
# COMPACT_ATOMS: atom_id res chain seq x y z
N MET A 1 -17.37 25.89 -13.29
CA MET A 1 -16.26 26.31 -12.42
C MET A 1 -15.39 25.09 -12.17
N SER A 2 -14.06 25.20 -12.26
CA SER A 2 -13.17 24.05 -12.29
C SER A 2 -12.83 23.56 -10.87
N GLU A 3 -12.66 22.25 -10.70
CA GLU A 3 -12.37 21.60 -9.41
C GLU A 3 -11.04 22.03 -8.76
N TYR A 4 -10.19 22.78 -9.48
CA TYR A 4 -8.83 23.13 -9.06
C TYR A 4 -8.64 24.59 -8.64
N ASP A 5 -9.71 25.39 -8.65
CA ASP A 5 -9.62 26.82 -8.28
C ASP A 5 -9.38 27.05 -6.77
N ASN A 6 -9.53 26.02 -5.92
CA ASN A 6 -9.40 26.12 -4.47
C ASN A 6 -8.16 25.44 -3.87
N VAL A 7 -7.12 25.16 -4.66
CA VAL A 7 -5.90 24.54 -4.12
C VAL A 7 -5.09 25.60 -3.36
N PRO A 8 -4.90 25.50 -2.03
CA PRO A 8 -4.12 26.47 -1.28
C PRO A 8 -2.65 26.40 -1.72
N GLY A 9 -2.22 27.39 -2.51
CA GLY A 9 -0.83 27.56 -2.92
C GLY A 9 0.02 28.13 -1.78
N GLY A 10 1.04 27.39 -1.35
CA GLY A 10 2.00 27.87 -0.35
C GLY A 10 2.85 26.75 0.26
N SER A 11 4.09 27.06 0.65
CA SER A 11 4.94 26.14 1.40
C SER A 11 4.31 25.80 2.75
N LEU A 12 4.11 24.51 3.04
CA LEU A 12 3.53 24.01 4.29
C LEU A 12 4.40 24.40 5.49
N ARG A 13 3.97 25.42 6.24
CA ARG A 13 4.65 25.86 7.46
C ARG A 13 4.12 25.07 8.66
N LEU A 14 4.85 24.05 9.06
CA LEU A 14 4.56 23.30 10.28
C LEU A 14 5.01 24.10 11.51
N LYS A 15 4.14 24.21 12.52
CA LYS A 15 4.45 24.85 13.81
C LYS A 15 5.64 24.14 14.46
N GLY A 16 6.81 24.79 14.40
CA GLY A 16 8.10 24.27 14.90
C GLY A 16 9.28 24.33 13.92
N GLY A 17 9.07 24.78 12.68
CA GLY A 17 10.12 24.88 11.66
C GLY A 17 10.76 26.26 11.54
N THR A 18 11.67 26.62 12.44
CA THR A 18 12.65 27.70 12.16
C THR A 18 13.80 27.16 11.31
N GLY A 19 14.20 28.00 10.34
CA GLY A 19 15.08 27.72 9.22
C GLY A 19 16.49 27.20 9.53
N ASN A 20 17.17 26.87 8.44
CA ASN A 20 18.49 26.25 8.33
C ASN A 20 19.56 26.85 9.26
N SER A 21 20.02 26.03 10.22
CA SER A 21 21.37 26.07 10.85
C SER A 21 21.62 24.93 11.85
N ASN A 22 20.58 24.16 12.23
CA ASN A 22 20.66 23.15 13.31
C ASN A 22 20.45 21.68 12.88
N LYS A 23 20.56 21.36 11.58
CA LYS A 23 20.16 20.04 11.04
C LYS A 23 20.95 18.85 11.62
N ILE A 24 22.25 19.03 11.89
CA ILE A 24 23.12 17.93 12.35
C ILE A 24 22.91 17.63 13.85
N LYS A 25 22.87 18.65 14.72
CA LYS A 25 22.60 18.47 16.16
C LYS A 25 21.16 18.00 16.43
N LYS A 26 20.18 18.44 15.62
CA LYS A 26 18.78 17.98 15.75
C LYS A 26 18.57 16.52 15.32
N LYS A 27 19.33 16.01 14.33
CA LYS A 27 19.26 14.58 13.93
C LYS A 27 19.71 13.66 15.06
N LYS A 28 20.84 13.96 15.71
CA LYS A 28 21.39 13.13 16.81
C LYS A 28 20.50 13.16 18.07
N LYS A 29 19.84 14.29 18.35
CA LYS A 29 18.90 14.42 19.49
C LYS A 29 17.54 13.76 19.21
N LYS A 30 17.10 13.69 17.95
CA LYS A 30 15.88 12.94 17.55
C LYS A 30 16.08 11.42 17.63
N SER A 31 17.21 10.90 17.13
CA SER A 31 17.46 9.45 17.17
C SER A 31 17.50 8.89 18.61
N HIS A 32 18.12 9.62 19.55
CA HIS A 32 18.13 9.21 20.96
C HIS A 32 16.72 9.25 21.58
N LYS A 33 15.92 10.26 21.23
CA LYS A 33 14.55 10.39 21.74
C LYS A 33 13.62 9.31 21.18
N ASP A 34 13.83 8.89 19.94
CA ASP A 34 13.03 7.83 19.31
C ASP A 34 13.46 6.43 19.82
N GLU A 35 14.75 6.21 20.09
CA GLU A 35 15.25 4.98 20.73
C GLU A 35 14.73 4.84 22.17
N GLU A 36 14.72 5.92 22.94
CA GLU A 36 14.20 5.93 24.30
C GLU A 36 12.69 5.65 24.32
N LYS A 37 11.92 6.23 23.40
CA LYS A 37 10.49 5.94 23.23
C LYS A 37 10.21 4.50 22.81
N LEU A 38 11.04 3.93 21.93
CA LEU A 38 10.92 2.54 21.52
C LEU A 38 11.22 1.60 22.69
N ARG A 39 12.20 1.94 23.53
CA ARG A 39 12.52 1.19 24.76
C ARG A 39 11.39 1.29 25.79
N THR A 40 10.80 2.47 25.99
CA THR A 40 9.67 2.62 26.93
C THR A 40 8.45 1.85 26.43
N TYR A 41 8.14 1.94 25.13
CA TYR A 41 7.02 1.20 24.52
C TYR A 41 7.24 -0.32 24.58
N ALA A 42 8.47 -0.79 24.32
CA ALA A 42 8.80 -2.20 24.46
C ALA A 42 8.69 -2.71 25.89
N LYS A 43 9.01 -1.87 26.89
CA LYS A 43 8.91 -2.21 28.30
C LYS A 43 7.45 -2.25 28.78
N GLU A 44 6.65 -1.28 28.35
CA GLU A 44 5.20 -1.22 28.61
C GLU A 44 4.47 -2.44 28.03
N LEU A 45 4.86 -2.92 26.83
CA LEU A 45 4.34 -4.16 26.24
C LEU A 45 4.72 -5.46 26.98
N VAL A 46 5.73 -5.42 27.86
CA VAL A 46 6.21 -6.58 28.61
C VAL A 46 5.64 -6.60 30.03
N ASP A 47 5.47 -5.43 30.65
CA ASP A 47 4.99 -5.32 32.04
C ASP A 47 3.46 -5.51 32.16
N ASP A 48 2.67 -5.28 31.11
CA ASP A 48 1.20 -5.52 31.10
C ASP A 48 0.79 -6.97 30.77
N LYS A 49 1.73 -7.92 30.77
CA LYS A 49 1.42 -9.34 30.59
C LYS A 49 1.10 -10.00 31.92
N GLU A 50 -0.05 -9.64 32.50
CA GLU A 50 -0.87 -10.66 33.14
C GLU A 50 -1.04 -11.79 32.11
N ILE A 51 -0.47 -12.95 32.40
CA ILE A 51 -0.47 -14.12 31.53
C ILE A 51 -1.90 -14.67 31.47
N LYS A 52 -2.78 -14.00 30.72
CA LYS A 52 -4.01 -14.61 30.23
C LYS A 52 -3.54 -15.78 29.36
N PRO A 53 -3.99 -17.03 29.61
CA PRO A 53 -3.58 -18.15 28.79
C PRO A 53 -3.90 -17.80 27.34
N ILE A 54 -2.86 -17.63 26.52
CA ILE A 54 -3.00 -17.35 25.10
C ILE A 54 -3.71 -18.57 24.55
N ARG A 55 -5.02 -18.42 24.30
CA ARG A 55 -5.83 -19.48 23.70
C ARG A 55 -5.32 -19.61 22.28
N VAL A 56 -4.35 -20.50 22.05
CA VAL A 56 -3.83 -20.81 20.73
C VAL A 56 -4.98 -21.47 19.99
N VAL A 57 -5.74 -20.67 19.24
CA VAL A 57 -6.76 -21.19 18.33
C VAL A 57 -5.98 -21.88 17.21
N THR A 58 -5.81 -23.19 17.35
CA THR A 58 -5.23 -24.02 16.31
C THR A 58 -6.21 -24.05 15.15
N LYS A 59 -5.76 -23.56 13.99
CA LYS A 59 -6.56 -23.55 12.76
C LYS A 59 -7.04 -24.96 12.44
N THR A 60 -8.30 -25.07 12.04
CA THR A 60 -8.88 -26.33 11.55
C THR A 60 -8.19 -26.79 10.27
N GLU A 61 -8.28 -28.07 9.94
CA GLU A 61 -7.66 -28.60 8.70
C GLU A 61 -8.19 -27.90 7.43
N ALA A 62 -9.47 -27.53 7.43
CA ALA A 62 -10.09 -26.78 6.35
C ALA A 62 -9.48 -25.37 6.22
N GLU A 63 -9.26 -24.67 7.34
CA GLU A 63 -8.63 -23.35 7.36
C GLU A 63 -7.18 -23.40 6.88
N LYS A 64 -6.42 -24.43 7.28
CA LYS A 64 -5.04 -24.62 6.81
C LYS A 64 -4.97 -24.79 5.29
N LYS A 65 -5.82 -25.67 4.73
CA LYS A 65 -5.89 -25.87 3.27
C LYS A 65 -6.30 -24.61 2.53
N PHE A 66 -7.23 -23.83 3.08
CA PHE A 66 -7.64 -22.57 2.49
C PHE A 66 -6.51 -21.53 2.47
N GLU A 67 -5.75 -21.42 3.55
CA GLU A 67 -4.57 -20.55 3.62
C GLU A 67 -3.46 -20.97 2.65
N GLU A 68 -3.21 -22.27 2.52
CA GLU A 68 -2.27 -22.79 1.51
C GLU A 68 -2.69 -22.43 0.08
N ILE A 69 -4.00 -22.50 -0.22
CA ILE A 69 -4.51 -22.08 -1.53
C ILE A 69 -4.37 -20.56 -1.71
N GLN A 70 -4.67 -19.77 -0.68
CA GLN A 70 -4.53 -18.32 -0.75
C GLN A 70 -3.08 -17.89 -0.94
N THR A 71 -2.15 -18.47 -0.19
CA THR A 71 -0.71 -18.19 -0.30
C THR A 71 -0.19 -18.54 -1.68
N LYS A 72 -0.52 -19.73 -2.21
CA LYS A 72 -0.16 -20.12 -3.59
C LYS A 72 -0.69 -19.12 -4.63
N ARG A 73 -1.98 -18.73 -4.55
CA ARG A 73 -2.57 -17.75 -5.47
C ARG A 73 -1.91 -16.37 -5.35
N LEU A 74 -1.53 -15.97 -4.13
CA LEU A 74 -0.86 -14.71 -3.89
C LEU A 74 0.54 -14.73 -4.51
N GLU A 75 1.29 -15.81 -4.31
CA GLU A 75 2.61 -16.01 -4.92
C GLU A 75 2.54 -15.94 -6.45
N GLU A 76 1.57 -16.62 -7.07
CA GLU A 76 1.37 -16.53 -8.52
C GLU A 76 1.06 -15.11 -9.00
N LYS A 77 0.21 -14.37 -8.26
CA LYS A 77 -0.10 -12.97 -8.56
C LYS A 77 1.14 -12.08 -8.43
N VAL A 78 1.93 -12.28 -7.37
CA VAL A 78 3.17 -11.54 -7.12
C VAL A 78 4.19 -11.84 -8.21
N GLN A 79 4.38 -13.10 -8.59
CA GLN A 79 5.27 -13.48 -9.69
C GLN A 79 4.85 -12.85 -11.02
N LYS A 80 3.55 -12.87 -11.35
CA LYS A 80 3.02 -12.23 -12.57
C LYS A 80 3.17 -10.71 -12.55
N ALA A 81 2.91 -10.07 -11.40
CA ALA A 81 3.03 -8.63 -11.25
C ALA A 81 4.51 -8.16 -11.25
N ALA A 82 5.41 -8.96 -10.68
CA ALA A 82 6.85 -8.68 -10.66
C ALA A 82 7.48 -8.77 -12.06
N ARG A 83 6.94 -9.64 -12.94
CA ARG A 83 7.43 -9.79 -14.32
C ARG A 83 7.21 -8.57 -15.20
N LYS A 84 6.21 -7.73 -14.93
CA LYS A 84 5.85 -6.60 -15.80
C LYS A 84 5.99 -5.26 -15.08
N SER A 85 6.75 -4.36 -15.69
CA SER A 85 6.81 -2.97 -15.28
C SER A 85 5.44 -2.29 -15.41
N HIS A 86 5.20 -1.22 -14.65
CA HIS A 86 3.97 -0.43 -14.81
C HIS A 86 3.84 0.13 -16.22
N LYS A 87 4.95 0.57 -16.82
CA LYS A 87 4.97 1.08 -18.21
C LYS A 87 4.53 0.03 -19.22
N GLU A 88 5.00 -1.21 -19.05
CA GLU A 88 4.60 -2.35 -19.91
C GLU A 88 3.13 -2.69 -19.72
N ARG A 89 2.61 -2.66 -18.48
CA ARG A 89 1.19 -2.85 -18.20
C ARG A 89 0.31 -1.79 -18.86
N VAL A 90 0.75 -0.53 -18.86
CA VAL A 90 0.05 0.57 -19.54
C VAL A 90 0.11 0.39 -21.06
N ALA A 91 1.27 0.01 -21.61
CA ALA A 91 1.41 -0.23 -23.05
C ALA A 91 0.54 -1.41 -23.52
N GLU A 92 0.49 -2.51 -22.76
CA GLU A 92 -0.39 -3.65 -23.05
C GLU A 92 -1.87 -3.27 -22.97
N LEU A 93 -2.26 -2.47 -21.96
CA LEU A 93 -3.61 -1.95 -21.83
C LEU A 93 -3.98 -1.13 -23.07
N ASN A 94 -3.14 -0.17 -23.45
CA ASN A 94 -3.40 0.70 -24.61
C ASN A 94 -3.50 -0.10 -25.90
N ARG A 95 -2.59 -1.05 -26.13
CA ARG A 95 -2.67 -1.97 -27.28
C ARG A 95 -3.98 -2.75 -27.29
N LYS A 96 -4.43 -3.24 -26.13
CA LYS A 96 -5.70 -3.96 -26.02
C LYS A 96 -6.89 -3.04 -26.31
N LEU A 97 -6.85 -1.78 -25.85
CA LEU A 97 -7.90 -0.81 -26.12
C LEU A 97 -7.97 -0.45 -27.61
N GLU A 98 -6.83 -0.36 -28.29
CA GLU A 98 -6.75 -0.16 -29.75
C GLU A 98 -7.27 -1.36 -30.54
N GLU A 99 -7.03 -2.59 -30.05
CA GLU A 99 -7.48 -3.83 -30.71
C GLU A 99 -8.97 -4.12 -30.47
N MET A 100 -9.56 -3.60 -29.38
CA MET A 100 -10.98 -3.80 -29.08
C MET A 100 -11.85 -3.12 -30.13
N THR A 101 -12.91 -3.81 -30.55
CA THR A 101 -13.85 -3.28 -31.53
C THR A 101 -14.62 -2.11 -30.95
N GLU A 102 -14.73 -1.02 -31.71
CA GLU A 102 -15.54 0.14 -31.32
C GLU A 102 -17.03 -0.20 -31.26
N HIS A 103 -17.46 -1.14 -32.12
CA HIS A 103 -18.82 -1.61 -32.21
C HIS A 103 -18.94 -3.04 -31.68
N TYR A 104 -19.91 -3.25 -30.79
CA TYR A 104 -20.23 -4.54 -30.17
C TYR A 104 -21.51 -5.16 -30.72
N ASP A 105 -22.04 -4.61 -31.83
CA ASP A 105 -23.27 -5.06 -32.46
C ASP A 105 -23.07 -5.28 -33.96
N ILE A 106 -23.87 -6.17 -34.52
CA ILE A 106 -23.78 -6.54 -35.93
C ILE A 106 -24.42 -5.42 -36.74
N PRO A 107 -23.77 -4.93 -37.81
CA PRO A 107 -24.38 -3.94 -38.68
C PRO A 107 -25.70 -4.48 -39.23
N LYS A 108 -26.75 -3.67 -39.17
CA LYS A 108 -28.10 -4.05 -39.57
C LYS A 108 -28.11 -4.41 -41.06
N VAL A 109 -28.27 -5.71 -41.37
CA VAL A 109 -28.47 -6.19 -42.73
C VAL A 109 -29.90 -5.87 -43.16
N GLY A 110 -30.03 -4.96 -44.14
CA GLY A 110 -31.31 -4.67 -44.78
C GLY A 110 -31.64 -5.73 -45.83
N PRO A 111 -32.94 -6.04 -46.06
CA PRO A 111 -33.34 -6.93 -47.14
C PRO A 111 -33.09 -6.24 -48.48
N GLY A 112 -32.07 -6.73 -49.20
CA GLY A 112 -31.88 -6.57 -50.63
C GLY A 112 -31.94 -7.94 -51.27
#